data_AF-A0A167F3A7-F1
#
_entry.id   AF-A0A167F3A7-F1
#
_cell.length_a   1.000
_cell.length_b   1.000
_cell.length_c   1.000
_cell.angle_alpha   90.00
_cell.angle_beta   90.00
_cell.angle_gamma   90.00
#
_symmetry.space_group_name_H-M   'P 1'
#
loop_
_entity.id
_entity.type
_entity.pdbx_description
1 polymer ?
#
loop_
_entity_poly.entity_id
_entity_poly.type
_entity_poly.pdbx_seq_one_letter_code
_entity_poly.pdbx_strand_id
1 'polypeptide(L)'
;MSEAIKSLTAQDLEQLCSEEQLHLLNAVDSLRSQGISHYISLPQIIVCGDQSSGKSSVLESISGVPFPAKSSLCTRFPTELILRKTAFSSINVSIVPHHSRNDADKDSLSKFHEKLLDFNDLPALIESAKLAMGVMTMGKAFSEDILRIEVSGPDRPHLTIRYMKEPRSIILAVVSAKNDYVNQIVLKLASKADPGGKRTLGVITKPDVLIPGSGSERDFISLARNQEVEFRLGWHVLRNRDTEAELEV
;
A
#
# COMPACT_ATOMS: atom_id res chain seq x y z
N MET A 1 19.91 -15.74 -21.77
CA MET A 1 20.00 -16.37 -20.43
C MET A 1 18.65 -16.21 -19.76
N SER A 2 17.90 -17.32 -19.65
CA SER A 2 16.56 -17.38 -19.06
C SER A 2 16.70 -17.85 -17.61
N GLU A 3 16.76 -16.91 -16.67
CA GLU A 3 16.51 -17.24 -15.27
C GLU A 3 15.01 -17.13 -15.01
N ALA A 4 14.42 -18.26 -14.61
CA ALA A 4 13.01 -18.36 -14.28
C ALA A 4 12.67 -17.42 -13.10
N ILE A 5 11.69 -16.55 -13.31
CA ILE A 5 11.12 -15.69 -12.27
C ILE A 5 10.44 -16.60 -11.25
N LYS A 6 11.12 -16.90 -10.13
CA LYS A 6 10.51 -17.57 -8.98
C LYS A 6 9.50 -16.62 -8.33
N SER A 7 8.27 -17.08 -8.15
CA SER A 7 7.29 -16.41 -7.29
C SER A 7 7.75 -16.51 -5.84
N LEU A 8 7.87 -15.39 -5.13
CA LEU A 8 8.09 -15.41 -3.68
C LEU A 8 6.89 -16.07 -3.00
N THR A 9 7.15 -17.11 -2.22
CA THR A 9 6.21 -17.76 -1.32
C THR A 9 6.40 -17.26 0.11
N ALA A 10 5.44 -17.56 1.01
CA ALA A 10 5.59 -17.26 2.44
C ALA A 10 6.84 -17.90 3.06
N GLN A 11 7.28 -19.06 2.55
CA GLN A 11 8.52 -19.74 2.95
C GLN A 11 9.79 -19.00 2.47
N ASP A 12 9.73 -18.28 1.35
CA ASP A 12 10.87 -17.46 0.89
C ASP A 12 11.04 -16.19 1.74
N LEU A 13 9.95 -15.67 2.33
CA LEU A 13 10.00 -14.56 3.29
C LEU A 13 10.65 -14.97 4.62
N GLU A 14 10.50 -16.24 5.04
CA GLU A 14 11.19 -16.80 6.21
C GLU A 14 12.70 -16.88 6.00
N GLN A 15 13.17 -17.08 4.75
CA GLN A 15 14.60 -17.08 4.42
C GLN A 15 15.21 -15.67 4.32
N LEU A 16 14.39 -14.63 4.18
CA LEU A 16 14.82 -13.23 4.05
C LEU A 16 14.95 -12.51 5.40
N CYS A 17 14.43 -13.11 6.48
CA CYS A 17 14.45 -12.54 7.82
C CYS A 17 15.25 -13.45 8.76
N SER A 18 16.22 -12.88 9.47
CA SER A 18 16.90 -13.58 10.57
C SER A 18 15.89 -14.00 11.66
N GLU A 19 16.19 -15.06 12.41
CA GLU A 19 15.35 -15.49 13.55
C GLU A 19 15.10 -14.35 14.54
N GLU A 20 16.07 -13.47 14.74
CA GLU A 20 15.97 -12.29 15.60
C GLU A 20 14.98 -11.25 15.06
N GLN A 21 14.97 -11.01 13.73
CA GLN A 21 13.98 -10.13 13.09
C GLN A 21 12.57 -10.71 13.18
N LEU A 22 12.41 -12.02 13.00
CA LEU A 22 11.14 -12.70 13.19
C LEU A 22 10.65 -12.61 14.63
N HIS A 23 11.54 -12.77 15.61
CA HIS A 23 11.24 -12.56 17.02
C HIS A 23 10.76 -11.14 17.31
N LEU A 24 11.42 -10.12 16.74
CA LEU A 24 11.03 -8.73 16.91
C LEU A 24 9.66 -8.43 16.28
N LEU A 25 9.41 -8.93 15.07
CA LEU A 25 8.11 -8.83 14.41
C LEU A 25 7.02 -9.50 15.25
N ASN A 26 7.26 -10.72 15.74
CA ASN A 26 6.32 -11.44 16.60
C ASN A 26 6.06 -10.71 17.94
N ALA A 27 7.08 -10.06 18.52
CA ALA A 27 6.91 -9.26 19.72
C ALA A 27 6.05 -8.01 19.46
N VAL A 28 6.30 -7.30 18.36
CA VAL A 28 5.48 -6.15 17.91
C VAL A 28 4.03 -6.60 17.67
N ASP A 29 3.84 -7.75 17.05
CA ASP A 29 2.53 -8.34 16.75
C ASP A 29 1.78 -8.74 18.03
N SER A 30 2.49 -9.35 18.99
CA SER A 30 1.95 -9.67 20.31
C SER A 30 1.48 -8.42 21.05
N LEU A 31 2.31 -7.36 21.08
CA LEU A 31 1.94 -6.08 21.69
C LEU A 31 0.70 -5.46 21.01
N ARG A 32 0.60 -5.53 19.67
CA ARG A 32 -0.60 -5.08 18.92
C ARG A 32 -1.86 -5.83 19.36
N SER A 33 -1.77 -7.15 19.51
CA SER A 33 -2.90 -8.00 19.87
C SER A 33 -3.46 -7.71 21.27
N GLN A 34 -2.64 -7.16 22.17
CA GLN A 34 -3.03 -6.79 23.53
C GLN A 34 -3.59 -5.37 23.67
N GLY A 35 -3.84 -4.67 22.55
CA GLY A 35 -4.46 -3.33 22.58
C GLY A 35 -3.51 -2.20 23.01
N ILE A 36 -2.20 -2.48 23.11
CA ILE A 36 -1.17 -1.50 23.49
C ILE A 36 -1.01 -0.39 22.44
N SER A 37 -1.56 -0.56 21.24
CA SER A 37 -1.64 0.47 20.18
C SER A 37 -2.25 1.81 20.65
N HIS A 38 -3.03 1.81 21.74
CA HIS A 38 -3.57 3.03 22.36
C HIS A 38 -2.55 3.80 23.21
N TYR A 39 -1.45 3.16 23.61
CA TYR A 39 -0.41 3.71 24.48
C TYR A 39 0.91 3.95 23.73
N ILE A 40 1.18 3.18 22.67
CA ILE A 40 2.36 3.36 21.80
C ILE A 40 1.98 3.19 20.31
N SER A 41 2.40 4.13 19.47
CA SER A 41 2.28 3.98 18.01
C SER A 41 3.26 2.93 17.50
N LEU A 42 2.72 1.89 16.85
CA LEU A 42 3.50 0.77 16.31
C LEU A 42 3.85 1.02 14.84
N PRO A 43 4.92 0.40 14.28
CA PRO A 43 5.38 0.72 12.93
C PRO A 43 4.33 0.47 11.84
N GLN A 44 3.98 1.52 11.08
CA GLN A 44 3.02 1.46 9.96
C GLN A 44 3.75 1.61 8.62
N ILE A 45 3.23 1.03 7.53
CA ILE A 45 3.76 1.23 6.17
C ILE A 45 2.83 2.14 5.38
N ILE A 46 3.35 3.18 4.73
CA ILE A 46 2.53 4.14 3.99
C ILE A 46 2.86 4.02 2.53
N VAL A 47 1.94 3.53 1.71
CA VAL A 47 2.19 3.40 0.27
C VAL A 47 1.67 4.62 -0.48
N CYS A 48 2.56 5.30 -1.18
CA CYS A 48 2.25 6.51 -1.94
C CYS A 48 2.86 6.46 -3.33
N GLY A 49 2.29 7.22 -4.26
CA GLY A 49 2.67 7.14 -5.67
C GLY A 49 1.59 7.71 -6.58
N ASP A 50 1.99 8.13 -7.77
CA ASP A 50 1.10 8.70 -8.78
C ASP A 50 0.05 7.67 -9.26
N GLN A 51 -1.02 8.13 -9.89
CA GLN A 51 -2.01 7.21 -10.46
C GLN A 51 -1.33 6.22 -11.42
N SER A 52 -1.69 4.94 -11.31
CA SER A 52 -1.12 3.85 -12.13
C SER A 52 0.38 3.62 -11.95
N SER A 53 0.98 4.13 -10.85
CA SER A 53 2.39 3.88 -10.51
C SER A 53 2.67 2.48 -9.95
N GLY A 54 1.69 1.57 -9.90
CA GLY A 54 1.89 0.21 -9.41
C GLY A 54 1.73 0.02 -7.90
N LYS A 55 1.20 1.02 -7.17
CA LYS A 55 0.91 0.91 -5.72
C LYS A 55 0.12 -0.34 -5.35
N SER A 56 -0.96 -0.64 -6.07
CA SER A 56 -1.78 -1.84 -5.81
C SER A 56 -0.96 -3.11 -5.96
N SER A 57 -0.12 -3.21 -7.00
CA SER A 57 0.74 -4.38 -7.20
C SER A 57 1.86 -4.52 -6.18
N VAL A 58 2.41 -3.39 -5.71
CA VAL A 58 3.35 -3.37 -4.57
C VAL A 58 2.64 -3.85 -3.30
N LEU A 59 1.42 -3.35 -3.05
CA LEU A 59 0.60 -3.77 -1.91
C LEU A 59 0.23 -5.25 -1.99
N GLU A 60 -0.17 -5.75 -3.14
CA GLU A 60 -0.43 -7.18 -3.40
C GLU A 60 0.78 -8.04 -3.05
N SER A 61 1.96 -7.63 -3.53
CA SER A 61 3.20 -8.37 -3.29
C SER A 61 3.58 -8.43 -1.81
N ILE A 62 3.34 -7.34 -1.06
CA ILE A 62 3.67 -7.26 0.37
C ILE A 62 2.60 -7.95 1.23
N SER A 63 1.33 -7.80 0.87
CA SER A 63 0.20 -8.27 1.68
C SER A 63 -0.27 -9.69 1.35
N GLY A 64 0.08 -10.20 0.16
CA GLY A 64 -0.48 -11.42 -0.41
C GLY A 64 -1.99 -11.33 -0.64
N VAL A 65 -2.54 -10.11 -0.74
CA VAL A 65 -3.96 -9.83 -0.91
C VAL A 65 -4.17 -9.21 -2.27
N PRO A 66 -5.05 -9.76 -3.13
CA PRO A 66 -5.40 -9.13 -4.40
C PRO A 66 -6.06 -7.77 -4.12
N PHE A 67 -5.46 -6.70 -4.63
CA PHE A 67 -6.03 -5.38 -4.59
C PHE A 67 -6.77 -5.16 -5.90
N PRO A 68 -8.00 -4.62 -5.90
CA PRO A 68 -8.74 -4.48 -7.14
C PRO A 68 -7.96 -3.62 -8.13
N ALA A 69 -7.47 -4.28 -9.18
CA ALA A 69 -6.75 -3.65 -10.26
C ALA A 69 -7.76 -3.28 -11.35
N LYS A 70 -7.77 -1.99 -11.68
CA LYS A 70 -8.42 -1.34 -12.84
C LYS A 70 -9.79 -0.66 -12.60
N SER A 71 -9.79 0.60 -13.04
CA SER A 71 -10.85 1.52 -13.46
C SER A 71 -11.76 2.25 -12.45
N SER A 72 -12.22 1.71 -11.32
CA SER A 72 -13.19 2.45 -10.46
C SER A 72 -12.61 3.12 -9.21
N LEU A 73 -11.36 2.77 -8.87
CA LEU A 73 -10.70 2.97 -7.57
C LEU A 73 -9.59 4.04 -7.53
N CYS A 74 -9.50 4.91 -8.54
CA CYS A 74 -8.55 6.01 -8.53
C CYS A 74 -8.81 6.86 -7.28
N THR A 75 -7.92 6.75 -6.29
CA THR A 75 -8.19 6.82 -4.85
C THR A 75 -8.97 8.07 -4.45
N ARG A 76 -10.30 7.97 -4.39
CA ARG A 76 -11.19 9.08 -4.03
C ARG A 76 -11.33 9.27 -2.52
N PHE A 77 -10.75 8.38 -1.72
CA PHE A 77 -10.70 8.46 -0.26
C PHE A 77 -9.49 7.68 0.24
N PRO A 78 -8.89 8.05 1.38
CA PRO A 78 -7.83 7.27 2.01
C PRO A 78 -8.27 5.82 2.30
N THR A 79 -7.39 4.85 2.04
CA THR A 79 -7.61 3.44 2.41
C THR A 79 -6.61 3.03 3.47
N GLU A 80 -7.11 2.46 4.57
CA GLU A 80 -6.31 1.82 5.61
C GLU A 80 -6.41 0.30 5.45
N LEU A 81 -5.31 -0.36 5.06
CA LEU A 81 -5.24 -1.83 5.09
C LEU A 81 -4.61 -2.28 6.40
N ILE A 82 -5.30 -3.15 7.12
CA ILE A 82 -4.80 -3.84 8.32
C ILE A 82 -4.70 -5.32 7.97
N LEU A 83 -3.51 -5.89 8.14
CA LEU A 83 -3.28 -7.33 8.07
C LEU A 83 -3.15 -7.85 9.51
N ARG A 84 -3.80 -8.95 9.85
CA ARG A 84 -3.72 -9.59 11.17
C ARG A 84 -3.45 -11.08 11.05
N LYS A 85 -2.54 -11.59 11.89
CA LYS A 85 -2.33 -13.03 12.01
C LYS A 85 -3.38 -13.62 12.95
N THR A 86 -4.25 -14.47 12.44
CA THR A 86 -5.33 -15.13 13.21
C THR A 86 -5.46 -16.58 12.77
N ALA A 87 -6.06 -17.42 13.61
CA ALA A 87 -6.31 -18.82 13.25
C ALA A 87 -7.28 -18.98 12.06
N PHE A 88 -8.11 -17.97 11.78
CA PHE A 88 -9.16 -18.01 10.77
C PHE A 88 -9.02 -16.85 9.78
N SER A 89 -9.19 -17.16 8.49
CA SER A 89 -9.22 -16.15 7.43
C SER A 89 -10.53 -15.37 7.47
N SER A 90 -10.45 -14.04 7.47
CA SER A 90 -11.63 -13.18 7.32
C SER A 90 -11.24 -11.80 6.80
N ILE A 91 -12.16 -11.14 6.11
CA ILE A 91 -11.97 -9.76 5.65
C ILE A 91 -13.09 -8.93 6.26
N ASN A 92 -12.74 -7.88 7.01
CA ASN A 92 -13.71 -6.94 7.56
C ASN A 92 -13.47 -5.57 6.90
N VAL A 93 -14.53 -4.94 6.42
CA VAL A 93 -14.48 -3.62 5.79
C VAL A 93 -15.35 -2.67 6.60
N SER A 94 -14.84 -1.48 6.86
CA SER A 94 -15.53 -0.45 7.63
C SER A 94 -15.15 0.94 7.16
N ILE A 95 -15.97 1.93 7.53
CA ILE A 95 -15.67 3.33 7.28
C ILE A 95 -15.32 4.00 8.60
N VAL A 96 -14.21 4.73 8.61
CA VAL A 96 -13.84 5.63 9.71
C VAL A 96 -14.18 7.05 9.26
N PRO A 97 -15.25 7.66 9.80
CA PRO A 97 -15.65 9.00 9.41
C PRO A 97 -14.60 10.03 9.85
N HIS A 98 -14.37 11.03 9.01
CA HIS A 98 -13.44 12.10 9.33
C HIS A 98 -13.98 12.98 10.46
N HIS A 99 -13.09 13.56 11.28
CA HIS A 99 -13.49 14.36 12.44
C HIS A 99 -14.31 15.60 12.08
N SER A 100 -14.18 16.11 10.84
CA SER A 100 -14.94 17.24 10.31
C SER A 100 -16.40 16.93 9.94
N ARG A 101 -16.81 15.65 9.93
CA ARG A 101 -18.21 15.24 9.75
C ARG A 101 -19.07 15.67 10.95
N ASN A 102 -20.35 15.96 10.70
CA ASN A 102 -21.33 16.15 11.76
C ASN A 102 -21.64 14.82 12.47
N ASP A 103 -22.25 14.86 13.65
CA ASP A 103 -22.45 13.67 14.48
C ASP A 103 -23.41 12.66 13.86
N ALA A 104 -24.46 13.13 13.15
CA ALA A 104 -25.40 12.24 12.46
C ALA A 104 -24.72 11.46 11.31
N ASP A 105 -23.88 12.13 10.53
CA ASP A 105 -23.07 11.51 9.47
C ASP A 105 -22.06 10.53 10.06
N LYS A 106 -21.40 10.90 11.19
CA LYS A 106 -20.46 10.01 11.89
C LYS A 106 -21.17 8.73 12.35
N ASP A 107 -22.33 8.85 12.96
CA ASP A 107 -23.13 7.71 13.42
C ASP A 107 -23.62 6.85 12.26
N SER A 108 -24.00 7.46 11.14
CA SER A 108 -24.42 6.74 9.94
C SER A 108 -23.26 5.97 9.30
N LEU A 109 -22.12 6.65 9.07
CA LEU A 109 -20.95 6.05 8.44
C LEU A 109 -20.30 4.97 9.31
N SER A 110 -20.29 5.15 10.63
CA SER A 110 -19.73 4.16 11.57
C SER A 110 -20.53 2.85 11.61
N LYS A 111 -21.78 2.85 11.12
CA LYS A 111 -22.59 1.63 10.95
C LYS A 111 -22.22 0.84 9.70
N PHE A 112 -21.46 1.42 8.77
CA PHE A 112 -20.96 0.69 7.61
C PHE A 112 -19.92 -0.34 8.09
N HIS A 113 -20.33 -1.59 8.14
CA HIS A 113 -19.47 -2.70 8.52
C HIS A 113 -19.90 -3.96 7.77
N GLU A 114 -18.99 -4.49 6.95
CA GLU A 114 -19.25 -5.64 6.10
C GLU A 114 -18.15 -6.67 6.26
N LYS A 115 -18.53 -7.94 6.30
CA LYS A 115 -17.61 -9.07 6.47
C LYS A 115 -17.64 -9.94 5.23
N LEU A 116 -16.49 -10.12 4.59
CA LEU A 116 -16.32 -10.93 3.40
C LEU A 116 -15.59 -12.23 3.71
N LEU A 117 -15.96 -13.28 2.98
CA LEU A 117 -15.29 -14.59 3.01
C LEU A 117 -14.03 -14.60 2.14
N ASP A 118 -14.08 -13.88 1.01
CA ASP A 118 -12.99 -13.76 0.05
C ASP A 118 -12.92 -12.35 -0.57
N PHE A 119 -12.03 -12.16 -1.53
CA PHE A 119 -11.78 -10.87 -2.19
C PHE A 119 -12.68 -10.59 -3.40
N ASN A 120 -13.52 -11.54 -3.82
CA ASN A 120 -14.33 -11.40 -5.03
C ASN A 120 -15.39 -10.30 -4.88
N ASP A 121 -15.94 -10.15 -3.69
CA ASP A 121 -16.97 -9.16 -3.38
C ASP A 121 -16.40 -7.78 -3.00
N LEU A 122 -15.08 -7.69 -2.78
CA LEU A 122 -14.43 -6.46 -2.33
C LEU A 122 -14.62 -5.27 -3.32
N PRO A 123 -14.54 -5.43 -4.64
CA PRO A 123 -14.76 -4.32 -5.58
C PRO A 123 -16.17 -3.72 -5.49
N ALA A 124 -17.21 -4.56 -5.39
CA ALA A 124 -18.59 -4.11 -5.26
C ALA A 124 -18.82 -3.38 -3.93
N LEU A 125 -18.18 -3.88 -2.87
CA LEU A 125 -18.24 -3.27 -1.55
C LEU A 125 -17.54 -1.91 -1.50
N ILE A 126 -16.44 -1.75 -2.21
CA ILE A 126 -15.74 -0.48 -2.35
C ILE A 126 -16.61 0.57 -3.04
N GLU A 127 -17.34 0.20 -4.09
CA GLU A 127 -18.30 1.13 -4.72
C GLU A 127 -19.45 1.49 -3.77
N SER A 128 -19.92 0.54 -2.97
CA SER A 128 -20.92 0.80 -1.93
C SER A 128 -20.41 1.78 -0.87
N ALA A 129 -19.16 1.60 -0.42
CA ALA A 129 -18.51 2.50 0.53
C ALA A 129 -18.31 3.91 -0.05
N LYS A 130 -17.96 4.01 -1.33
CA LYS A 130 -17.80 5.28 -2.06
C LYS A 130 -19.11 6.07 -2.09
N LEU A 131 -20.23 5.41 -2.35
CA LEU A 131 -21.56 6.01 -2.30
C LEU A 131 -21.90 6.47 -0.87
N ALA A 132 -21.64 5.63 0.14
CA ALA A 132 -21.86 5.96 1.54
C ALA A 132 -21.06 7.21 1.97
N MET A 133 -19.81 7.33 1.54
CA MET A 133 -18.96 8.51 1.79
C MET A 133 -19.40 9.77 1.03
N GLY A 134 -20.40 9.69 0.14
CA GLY A 134 -20.89 10.80 -0.67
C GLY A 134 -19.95 11.17 -1.81
N VAL A 135 -19.10 10.24 -2.25
CA VAL A 135 -18.21 10.43 -3.40
C VAL A 135 -18.97 10.09 -4.67
N MET A 136 -19.38 11.12 -5.42
CA MET A 136 -20.18 10.97 -6.64
C MET A 136 -19.45 11.46 -7.88
N THR A 137 -19.82 10.92 -9.05
CA THR A 137 -19.22 11.27 -10.35
C THR A 137 -19.45 12.73 -10.76
N MET A 138 -20.52 13.36 -10.26
CA MET A 138 -20.93 14.74 -10.55
C MET A 138 -20.91 15.63 -9.29
N GLY A 139 -20.23 15.22 -8.22
CA GLY A 139 -20.24 15.88 -6.91
C GLY A 139 -18.86 15.94 -6.24
N LYS A 140 -18.80 15.76 -4.91
CA LYS A 140 -17.55 15.79 -4.13
C LYS A 140 -16.57 14.74 -4.67
N ALA A 141 -15.50 15.21 -5.31
CA ALA A 141 -14.53 14.34 -6.00
C ALA A 141 -13.73 13.45 -5.05
N PHE A 142 -13.56 13.88 -3.79
CA PHE A 142 -12.78 13.18 -2.76
C PHE A 142 -13.47 13.21 -1.39
N SER A 143 -13.33 12.14 -0.62
CA SER A 143 -13.64 12.12 0.81
C SER A 143 -12.38 12.05 1.67
N GLU A 144 -12.45 12.67 2.85
CA GLU A 144 -11.44 12.54 3.90
C GLU A 144 -11.74 11.36 4.84
N ASP A 145 -12.92 10.73 4.70
CA ASP A 145 -13.28 9.51 5.41
C ASP A 145 -12.36 8.36 4.96
N ILE A 146 -12.03 7.45 5.88
CA ILE A 146 -11.07 6.38 5.61
C ILE A 146 -11.83 5.07 5.38
N LEU A 147 -11.57 4.40 4.25
CA LEU A 147 -11.98 3.02 4.06
C LEU A 147 -10.99 2.11 4.78
N ARG A 148 -11.41 1.43 5.84
CA ARG A 148 -10.58 0.47 6.56
C ARG A 148 -10.91 -0.95 6.10
N ILE A 149 -9.91 -1.67 5.62
CA ILE A 149 -9.98 -3.07 5.23
C ILE A 149 -9.06 -3.86 6.16
N GLU A 150 -9.62 -4.73 6.98
CA GLU A 150 -8.89 -5.64 7.86
C GLU A 150 -8.92 -7.06 7.31
N VAL A 151 -7.77 -7.56 6.86
CA VAL A 151 -7.59 -8.93 6.39
C VAL A 151 -6.89 -9.74 7.46
N SER A 152 -7.58 -10.75 7.97
CA SER A 152 -7.06 -11.66 8.98
C SER A 152 -6.79 -13.04 8.35
N GLY A 153 -5.78 -13.77 8.84
CA GLY A 153 -5.50 -15.16 8.44
C GLY A 153 -4.18 -15.70 9.00
N PRO A 154 -3.93 -17.02 8.94
CA PRO A 154 -2.76 -17.64 9.60
C PRO A 154 -1.43 -17.26 8.95
N ASP A 155 -1.42 -16.98 7.64
CA ASP A 155 -0.23 -16.65 6.86
C ASP A 155 -0.06 -15.13 6.63
N ARG A 156 -0.76 -14.29 7.41
CA ARG A 156 -0.74 -12.84 7.23
C ARG A 156 0.28 -12.18 8.18
N PRO A 157 1.16 -11.29 7.70
CA PRO A 157 1.98 -10.45 8.60
C PRO A 157 1.08 -9.44 9.30
N HIS A 158 1.37 -9.00 10.54
CA HIS A 158 0.62 -7.86 11.09
C HIS A 158 1.14 -6.55 10.53
N LEU A 159 0.39 -5.96 9.60
CA LEU A 159 0.75 -4.72 8.92
C LEU A 159 -0.40 -3.72 9.00
N THR A 160 -0.10 -2.44 9.16
CA THR A 160 -1.11 -1.38 9.07
C THR A 160 -0.62 -0.30 8.13
N ILE A 161 -1.46 0.07 7.15
CA ILE A 161 -1.13 1.03 6.11
C ILE A 161 -1.96 2.29 6.24
N ARG A 162 -1.31 3.47 6.33
CA ARG A 162 -1.97 4.77 6.65
C ARG A 162 -1.40 5.96 5.87
N TYR A 163 -1.86 7.18 6.18
CA TYR A 163 -1.51 8.45 5.53
C TYR A 163 -0.20 9.08 6.06
N MET A 164 0.56 9.74 5.18
CA MET A 164 1.99 10.13 5.32
C MET A 164 2.43 10.91 6.57
N LYS A 165 1.49 11.52 7.31
CA LYS A 165 1.80 12.43 8.41
C LYS A 165 2.26 11.74 9.70
N GLU A 166 2.08 10.44 9.82
CA GLU A 166 2.47 9.70 11.04
C GLU A 166 4.00 9.63 11.18
N PRO A 167 4.62 10.13 12.27
CA PRO A 167 6.07 10.09 12.45
C PRO A 167 6.62 8.68 12.72
N ARG A 168 5.82 7.76 13.27
CA ARG A 168 6.20 6.36 13.53
C ARG A 168 5.77 5.43 12.39
N SER A 169 6.08 5.82 11.15
CA SER A 169 5.76 5.02 9.97
C SER A 169 6.89 5.02 8.93
N ILE A 170 6.97 3.96 8.15
CA ILE A 170 7.81 3.84 6.96
C ILE A 170 7.00 4.33 5.77
N ILE A 171 7.53 5.25 4.97
CA ILE A 171 6.94 5.71 3.72
C ILE A 171 7.51 4.87 2.58
N LEU A 172 6.64 4.23 1.80
CA LEU A 172 6.95 3.52 0.58
C LEU A 172 6.60 4.40 -0.62
N ALA A 173 7.60 5.10 -1.16
CA ALA A 173 7.46 6.01 -2.28
C ALA A 173 7.56 5.26 -3.61
N VAL A 174 6.40 4.97 -4.22
CA VAL A 174 6.26 4.19 -5.44
C VAL A 174 6.26 5.09 -6.67
N VAL A 175 7.34 5.00 -7.46
CA VAL A 175 7.59 5.72 -8.72
C VAL A 175 7.49 4.74 -9.88
N SER A 176 6.78 5.11 -10.95
CA SER A 176 6.70 4.27 -12.16
C SER A 176 7.75 4.70 -13.18
N ALA A 177 8.51 3.76 -13.73
CA ALA A 177 9.51 4.00 -14.77
C ALA A 177 8.91 4.44 -16.13
N LYS A 178 7.59 4.32 -16.31
CA LYS A 178 6.87 4.80 -17.51
C LYS A 178 6.95 6.32 -17.71
N ASN A 179 7.10 7.08 -16.63
CA ASN A 179 7.12 8.54 -16.65
C ASN A 179 8.41 9.02 -15.99
N ASP A 180 8.89 10.20 -16.37
CA ASP A 180 9.99 10.87 -15.69
C ASP A 180 9.70 11.00 -14.18
N TYR A 181 10.62 10.53 -13.34
CA TYR A 181 10.46 10.52 -11.89
C TYR A 181 10.43 11.94 -11.30
N VAL A 182 11.09 12.91 -11.93
CA VAL A 182 11.13 14.32 -11.48
C VAL A 182 9.73 14.93 -11.47
N ASN A 183 8.87 14.47 -12.38
CA ASN A 183 7.50 14.95 -12.51
C ASN A 183 6.52 14.27 -11.54
N GLN A 184 6.94 13.22 -10.83
CA GLN A 184 6.04 12.45 -9.98
C GLN A 184 5.86 13.12 -8.61
N ILE A 185 4.61 13.46 -8.29
CA ILE A 185 4.28 14.27 -7.10
C ILE A 185 4.64 13.55 -5.80
N VAL A 186 4.72 12.21 -5.83
CA VAL A 186 5.10 11.38 -4.69
C VAL A 186 6.43 11.80 -4.05
N LEU A 187 7.42 12.24 -4.82
CA LEU A 187 8.73 12.62 -4.28
C LEU A 187 8.65 13.92 -3.49
N LYS A 188 7.86 14.89 -3.99
CA LYS A 188 7.59 16.15 -3.28
C LYS A 188 6.81 15.88 -2.00
N LEU A 189 5.84 14.97 -2.04
CA LEU A 189 5.05 14.60 -0.86
C LEU A 189 5.90 13.86 0.18
N ALA A 190 6.74 12.92 -0.24
CA ALA A 190 7.67 12.20 0.63
C ALA A 190 8.66 13.17 1.28
N SER A 191 9.29 14.06 0.50
CA SER A 191 10.19 15.09 1.02
C SER A 191 9.49 16.03 2.01
N LYS A 192 8.23 16.41 1.76
CA LYS A 192 7.45 17.23 2.71
C LYS A 192 7.15 16.49 4.03
N ALA A 193 6.88 15.19 3.96
CA ALA A 193 6.51 14.37 5.12
C ALA A 193 7.73 13.80 5.89
N ASP A 194 8.87 13.67 5.22
CA ASP A 194 10.15 13.16 5.74
C ASP A 194 11.32 13.85 5.04
N PRO A 195 11.64 15.12 5.37
CA PRO A 195 12.67 15.90 4.68
C PRO A 195 14.07 15.29 4.68
N GLY A 196 14.38 14.45 5.68
CA GLY A 196 15.67 13.77 5.80
C GLY A 196 15.68 12.35 5.23
N GLY A 197 14.59 11.90 4.59
CA GLY A 197 14.48 10.56 4.02
C GLY A 197 14.72 9.42 5.03
N LYS A 198 14.58 9.67 6.33
CA LYS A 198 15.01 8.77 7.41
C LYS A 198 14.15 7.52 7.51
N ARG A 199 12.90 7.62 7.07
CA ARG A 199 11.87 6.58 7.14
C ARG A 199 11.22 6.35 5.78
N THR A 200 11.82 6.84 4.70
CA THR A 200 11.32 6.68 3.34
C THR A 200 12.15 5.63 2.62
N LEU A 201 11.45 4.72 1.92
CA LEU A 201 12.00 3.69 1.04
C LEU A 201 11.42 3.93 -0.36
N GLY A 202 12.28 4.01 -1.37
CA GLY A 202 11.88 4.22 -2.75
C GLY A 202 11.63 2.89 -3.47
N VAL A 203 10.54 2.81 -4.25
CA VAL A 203 10.24 1.66 -5.11
C VAL A 203 10.03 2.14 -6.54
N ILE A 204 10.83 1.61 -7.47
CA ILE A 204 10.68 1.83 -8.91
C ILE A 204 9.90 0.66 -9.49
N THR A 205 8.75 0.93 -10.11
CA THR A 205 7.91 -0.08 -10.77
C THR A 205 7.96 0.04 -12.27
N LYS A 206 7.47 -1.00 -12.96
CA LYS A 206 7.43 -1.07 -14.44
C LYS A 206 8.80 -0.87 -15.11
N PRO A 207 9.91 -1.42 -14.58
CA PRO A 207 11.23 -1.19 -15.16
C PRO A 207 11.35 -1.72 -16.59
N ASP A 208 10.50 -2.68 -16.96
CA ASP A 208 10.37 -3.30 -18.28
C ASP A 208 9.99 -2.32 -19.41
N VAL A 209 9.40 -1.16 -19.09
CA VAL A 209 9.05 -0.14 -20.09
C VAL A 209 10.25 0.68 -20.55
N LEU A 210 11.38 0.60 -19.84
CA LEU A 210 12.59 1.34 -20.18
C LEU A 210 13.28 0.70 -21.39
N ILE A 211 13.67 1.55 -22.33
CA ILE A 211 14.41 1.12 -23.52
C ILE A 211 15.89 0.97 -23.14
N PRO A 212 16.53 -0.19 -23.39
CA PRO A 212 17.96 -0.38 -23.11
C PRO A 212 18.84 0.64 -23.83
N GLY A 213 19.79 1.21 -23.11
CA GLY A 213 20.73 2.25 -23.58
C GLY A 213 20.15 3.67 -23.64
N SER A 214 18.87 3.86 -23.32
CA SER A 214 18.23 5.18 -23.38
C SER A 214 18.73 6.14 -22.30
N GLY A 215 18.43 7.44 -22.46
CA GLY A 215 18.63 8.43 -21.38
C GLY A 215 17.82 8.08 -20.14
N SER A 216 16.53 7.79 -20.32
CA SER A 216 15.63 7.42 -19.22
C SER A 216 16.09 6.19 -18.45
N GLU A 217 16.64 5.16 -19.11
CA GLU A 217 17.20 4.01 -18.40
C GLU A 217 18.36 4.42 -17.48
N ARG A 218 19.28 5.27 -17.97
CA ARG A 218 20.41 5.77 -17.17
C ARG A 218 19.94 6.63 -15.99
N ASP A 219 18.90 7.44 -16.19
CA ASP A 219 18.32 8.27 -15.14
C ASP A 219 17.71 7.38 -14.03
N PHE A 220 16.95 6.36 -14.40
CA PHE A 220 16.36 5.41 -13.45
C PHE A 220 17.40 4.51 -12.77
N ILE A 221 18.49 4.15 -13.45
CA ILE A 221 19.62 3.45 -12.82
C ILE A 221 20.28 4.34 -11.76
N SER A 222 20.44 5.63 -12.04
CA SER A 222 21.02 6.60 -11.09
C SER A 222 20.11 6.81 -9.89
N LEU A 223 18.79 6.89 -10.11
CA LEU A 223 17.79 6.88 -9.05
C LEU A 223 17.87 5.61 -8.20
N ALA A 224 17.91 4.42 -8.83
CA ALA A 224 18.01 3.13 -8.12
C ALA A 224 19.31 3.00 -7.31
N ARG A 225 20.39 3.68 -7.72
CA ARG A 225 21.66 3.78 -6.99
C ARG A 225 21.66 4.83 -5.90
N ASN A 226 20.51 5.45 -5.61
CA ASN A 226 20.36 6.48 -4.58
C ASN A 226 21.21 7.74 -4.85
N GLN A 227 21.48 8.07 -6.12
CA GLN A 227 22.37 9.18 -6.52
C GLN A 227 21.63 10.50 -6.77
N GLU A 228 20.36 10.42 -7.20
CA GLU A 228 19.55 11.60 -7.57
C GLU A 228 18.66 12.08 -6.40
N VAL A 229 17.88 11.15 -5.84
CA VAL A 229 17.02 11.40 -4.69
C VAL A 229 17.43 10.45 -3.59
N GLU A 230 18.05 11.00 -2.53
CA GLU A 230 18.58 10.18 -1.45
C GLU A 230 17.48 9.82 -0.44
N PHE A 231 17.26 8.52 -0.26
CA PHE A 231 16.49 7.97 0.85
C PHE A 231 17.40 7.10 1.72
N ARG A 232 17.26 7.21 3.05
CA ARG A 232 18.09 6.46 3.99
C ARG A 232 17.85 4.95 3.91
N LEU A 233 16.63 4.55 3.55
CA LEU A 233 16.29 3.15 3.33
C LEU A 233 16.56 2.72 1.88
N GLY A 234 17.10 3.61 1.04
CA GLY A 234 17.49 3.33 -0.34
C GLY A 234 16.33 3.17 -1.32
N TRP A 235 16.68 2.68 -2.51
CA TRP A 235 15.78 2.43 -3.62
C TRP A 235 15.79 0.96 -4.01
N HIS A 236 14.61 0.46 -4.36
CA HIS A 236 14.39 -0.92 -4.78
C HIS A 236 13.61 -0.95 -6.09
N VAL A 237 13.93 -1.88 -6.97
CA VAL A 237 13.25 -2.05 -8.27
C VAL A 237 12.34 -3.26 -8.19
N LEU A 238 11.07 -3.08 -8.56
CA LEU A 238 10.06 -4.12 -8.56
C LEU A 238 9.45 -4.28 -9.96
N ARG A 239 9.63 -5.45 -10.54
CA ARG A 239 8.91 -5.87 -11.75
C ARG A 239 7.71 -6.72 -11.33
N ASN A 240 6.50 -6.21 -11.58
CA ASN A 240 5.26 -6.94 -11.33
C ASN A 240 4.86 -7.75 -12.57
N ARG A 241 3.97 -8.73 -12.40
CA ARG A 241 3.38 -9.46 -13.52
C ARG A 241 2.41 -8.54 -14.27
N ASP A 242 2.51 -8.51 -15.59
CA ASP A 242 1.65 -7.66 -16.42
C ASP A 242 0.22 -8.20 -16.46
N THR A 243 -0.72 -7.46 -15.88
CA THR A 243 -2.17 -7.73 -16.04
C THR A 243 -2.71 -7.26 -17.40
N GLU A 244 -1.86 -6.74 -18.29
CA GLU A 244 -2.21 -6.34 -19.66
C GLU A 244 -1.71 -7.33 -20.72
N ALA A 245 -0.78 -8.23 -20.39
CA ALA A 245 -0.25 -9.22 -21.34
C ALA A 245 -1.17 -10.45 -21.55
N GLU A 246 -2.25 -10.60 -20.76
CA GLU A 246 -3.17 -11.74 -20.84
C GLU A 246 -4.39 -11.51 -21.75
N LEU A 247 -4.46 -10.40 -22.49
CA LEU A 247 -5.57 -10.11 -23.43
C LEU A 247 -5.21 -10.28 -24.92
N GLU A 248 -4.01 -10.78 -25.24
CA GLU A 248 -3.62 -11.12 -26.61
C GLU A 248 -3.18 -12.59 -26.71
N VAL A 249 -4.12 -13.52 -26.50
CA VAL A 249 -4.07 -14.89 -27.05
C VAL A 249 -5.47 -15.33 -27.45
#